data_AF-X8JD98-F1
#
_entry.id   AF-X8JD98-F1
#
_cell.length_a   1.000
_cell.length_b   1.000
_cell.length_c   1.000
_cell.angle_alpha   90.00
_cell.angle_beta   90.00
_cell.angle_gamma   90.00
#
_symmetry.space_group_name_H-M   'P 1'
#
loop_
_entity.id
_entity.type
_entity.pdbx_description
1 polymer ?
#
loop_
_entity_poly.entity_id
_entity_poly.type
_entity_poly.pdbx_seq_one_letter_code
_entity_poly.pdbx_strand_id
1 'polypeptide(L)'
;MPKRAWVWVGPDHIDSDERPTKKRPVARGKKGKPVAPKWTADTRPGWSDSQPTGEWGKKCVETWCLLAPYDSTVTEEQWKKYYDERSALDRVNTLRRGGHSGPIESEDLRQPTWGILHESGNVVAAAIMGSAQLPDIGRKKRITHVLFGSLYFIRLDGTDEGNGPPEPRHIDVYSRLYSPFGIGTSVDFHYAYHYRRRFERQDDERFASLTARLRTIADCGAAPPNQSEDDEENAGPADAYVIFDSQEDGGGGLNTQFIDELTLKQFEKSLFGTEGWLSPRKMTDILLAGGSVLQYHEVDTEAAVSLLDKFQYFPGENTGKRALAPELKRLTMVETSLPRSDPVCIPQNRLLLARQG
;
A
#
# COMPACT_ATOMS: atom_id res chain seq x y z
N MET A 1 -10.70 26.29 -4.28
CA MET A 1 -10.30 25.19 -5.17
C MET A 1 -8.87 25.43 -5.61
N PRO A 2 -7.90 24.55 -5.32
CA PRO A 2 -6.60 24.64 -5.96
C PRO A 2 -6.78 24.26 -7.44
N LYS A 3 -6.23 25.07 -8.35
CA LYS A 3 -6.24 24.81 -9.79
C LYS A 3 -5.48 23.52 -10.07
N ARG A 4 -6.08 22.61 -10.86
CA ARG A 4 -5.39 21.45 -11.46
C ARG A 4 -4.16 21.97 -12.20
N ALA A 5 -2.97 21.54 -11.80
CA ALA A 5 -1.71 21.94 -12.42
C ALA A 5 -1.00 20.67 -12.91
N TRP A 6 -1.17 20.41 -14.20
CA TRP A 6 -0.45 19.38 -14.92
C TRP A 6 1.01 19.77 -15.07
N VAL A 7 1.92 18.81 -14.91
CA VAL A 7 3.36 19.01 -15.13
C VAL A 7 3.79 18.11 -16.28
N TRP A 8 4.27 18.74 -17.36
CA TRP A 8 4.80 18.04 -18.51
C TRP A 8 6.17 17.44 -18.19
N VAL A 9 6.36 16.16 -18.48
CA VAL A 9 7.65 15.46 -18.44
C VAL A 9 8.00 15.08 -19.88
N GLY A 10 9.09 15.64 -20.40
CA GLY A 10 9.40 15.58 -21.83
C GLY A 10 9.97 14.25 -22.34
N PRO A 11 10.01 14.07 -23.67
CA PRO A 11 10.22 12.80 -24.37
C PRO A 11 11.69 12.34 -24.51
N ASP A 12 12.64 12.89 -23.74
CA ASP A 12 14.09 12.61 -23.92
C ASP A 12 14.54 11.23 -23.37
N HIS A 13 13.70 10.19 -23.46
CA HIS A 13 14.03 8.85 -22.97
C HIS A 13 13.68 7.68 -23.89
N ILE A 14 13.73 7.86 -25.21
CA ILE A 14 13.68 6.73 -26.15
C ILE A 14 14.73 6.89 -27.27
N ASP A 15 15.63 5.91 -27.33
CA ASP A 15 16.62 5.55 -28.37
C ASP A 15 17.62 6.60 -28.88
N SER A 16 18.73 6.73 -28.14
CA SER A 16 20.04 6.98 -28.77
C SER A 16 21.09 6.07 -28.13
N ASP A 17 21.78 5.27 -28.95
CA ASP A 17 22.91 4.39 -28.59
C ASP A 17 24.15 5.13 -28.02
N GLU A 18 24.08 6.46 -27.85
CA GLU A 18 25.05 7.25 -27.12
C GLU A 18 24.57 7.46 -25.68
N ARG A 19 25.13 6.72 -24.72
CA ARG A 19 24.86 6.92 -23.28
C ARG A 19 25.09 8.39 -22.90
N PRO A 20 24.05 9.20 -22.65
CA PRO A 20 24.25 10.51 -22.06
C PRO A 20 24.67 10.24 -20.62
N THR A 21 25.70 10.93 -20.14
CA THR A 21 26.06 10.90 -18.73
C THR A 21 24.84 11.32 -17.90
N LYS A 22 24.17 10.34 -17.29
CA LYS A 22 22.96 10.50 -16.46
C LYS A 22 23.19 11.62 -15.44
N LYS A 23 22.74 12.84 -15.75
CA LYS A 23 22.50 13.85 -14.73
C LYS A 23 21.29 13.36 -13.96
N ARG A 24 21.54 12.80 -12.77
CA ARG A 24 20.49 12.43 -11.81
C ARG A 24 19.51 13.60 -11.68
N PRO A 25 18.20 13.37 -11.74
CA PRO A 25 17.22 14.38 -11.37
C PRO A 25 17.60 14.94 -9.99
N VAL A 26 17.78 16.25 -9.91
CA VAL A 26 18.05 16.92 -8.64
C VAL A 26 16.73 16.87 -7.87
N ALA A 27 16.61 15.92 -6.95
CA ALA A 27 15.41 15.76 -6.14
C ALA A 27 15.02 17.11 -5.50
N ARG A 28 13.88 17.67 -5.91
CA ARG A 28 13.39 18.99 -5.47
C ARG A 28 12.58 18.84 -4.18
N GLY A 29 13.24 18.50 -3.08
CA GLY A 29 12.63 18.43 -1.75
C GLY A 29 13.53 19.07 -0.69
N LYS A 30 12.97 19.90 0.20
CA LYS A 30 13.70 20.34 1.39
C LYS A 30 13.90 19.11 2.29
N LYS A 31 15.14 18.87 2.74
CA LYS A 31 15.43 17.80 3.71
C LYS A 31 14.76 18.15 5.05
N GLY A 32 13.58 17.61 5.28
CA GLY A 32 12.93 17.66 6.58
C GLY A 32 13.71 16.85 7.62
N LYS A 33 13.45 17.11 8.89
CA LYS A 33 13.89 16.24 9.98
C LYS A 33 12.68 15.42 10.42
N PRO A 34 12.86 14.13 10.74
CA PRO A 34 11.76 13.35 11.27
C PRO A 34 11.33 13.92 12.63
N VAL A 35 10.09 13.66 13.02
CA VAL A 35 9.53 13.95 14.34
C VAL A 35 9.12 12.63 15.00
N ALA A 36 9.62 12.39 16.21
CA ALA A 36 9.32 11.14 16.91
C ALA A 36 7.83 11.06 17.21
N PRO A 37 7.17 9.91 16.93
CA PRO A 37 5.75 9.76 17.15
C PRO A 37 5.40 9.89 18.62
N LYS A 38 4.30 10.59 18.91
CA LYS A 38 3.72 10.72 20.25
C LYS A 38 2.36 10.03 20.29
N TRP A 39 2.38 8.75 20.62
CA TRP A 39 1.19 7.93 20.79
C TRP A 39 0.75 7.92 22.26
N THR A 40 0.39 9.08 22.80
CA THR A 40 -0.06 9.19 24.20
C THR A 40 -1.47 9.77 24.27
N ALA A 41 -2.21 9.42 25.33
CA ALA A 41 -3.53 9.98 25.60
C ALA A 41 -3.49 11.52 25.69
N ASP A 42 -2.37 12.08 26.16
CA ASP A 42 -2.16 13.53 26.31
C ASP A 42 -2.17 14.27 24.96
N THR A 43 -1.72 13.63 23.89
CA THR A 43 -1.71 14.23 22.55
C THR A 43 -2.99 13.97 21.77
N ARG A 44 -3.74 12.91 22.11
CA ARG A 44 -5.03 12.57 21.51
C ARG A 44 -5.99 12.03 22.56
N PRO A 45 -6.92 12.87 23.06
CA PRO A 45 -8.00 12.42 23.94
C PRO A 45 -8.77 11.26 23.31
N GLY A 46 -9.03 10.22 24.09
CA GLY A 46 -9.67 8.98 23.61
C GLY A 46 -8.69 7.88 23.24
N TRP A 47 -7.38 8.14 23.21
CA TRP A 47 -6.40 7.06 23.02
C TRP A 47 -5.96 6.45 24.34
N SER A 48 -5.75 5.14 24.32
CA SER A 48 -5.41 4.33 25.47
C SER A 48 -4.30 3.33 25.13
N ASP A 49 -3.41 3.07 26.09
CA ASP A 49 -2.49 1.93 26.02
C ASP A 49 -3.14 0.63 26.51
N SER A 50 -4.31 0.72 27.15
CA SER A 50 -5.08 -0.44 27.60
C SER A 50 -5.91 -0.99 26.45
N GLN A 51 -5.84 -2.31 26.26
CA GLN A 51 -6.65 -3.02 25.27
C GLN A 51 -8.15 -2.81 25.51
N PRO A 52 -8.98 -2.84 24.44
CA PRO A 52 -10.43 -2.87 24.58
C PRO A 52 -10.86 -4.05 25.45
N THR A 53 -11.86 -3.82 26.31
CA THR A 53 -12.32 -4.83 27.29
C THR A 53 -13.48 -5.69 26.79
N GLY A 54 -14.21 -5.20 25.78
CA GLY A 54 -15.32 -5.92 25.17
C GLY A 54 -14.88 -7.08 24.28
N GLU A 55 -15.83 -7.95 23.97
CA GLU A 55 -15.58 -9.23 23.30
C GLU A 55 -14.98 -9.05 21.90
N TRP A 56 -15.58 -8.17 21.09
CA TRP A 56 -15.17 -7.98 19.70
C TRP A 56 -13.87 -7.20 19.60
N GLY A 57 -13.69 -6.17 20.44
CA GLY A 57 -12.42 -5.46 20.52
C GLY A 57 -11.26 -6.39 20.86
N LYS A 58 -11.41 -7.25 21.88
CA LYS A 58 -10.41 -8.28 22.23
C LYS A 58 -10.14 -9.24 21.09
N LYS A 59 -11.19 -9.80 20.48
CA LYS A 59 -11.06 -10.69 19.33
C LYS A 59 -10.27 -10.04 18.18
N CYS A 60 -10.51 -8.76 17.89
CA CYS A 60 -9.75 -8.04 16.86
C CYS A 60 -8.27 -7.91 17.21
N VAL A 61 -7.98 -7.50 18.45
CA VAL A 61 -6.61 -7.34 18.94
C VAL A 61 -5.85 -8.67 18.90
N GLU A 62 -6.45 -9.75 19.38
CA GLU A 62 -5.84 -11.07 19.42
C GLU A 62 -5.65 -11.67 18.02
N THR A 63 -6.67 -11.56 17.16
CA THR A 63 -6.65 -12.17 15.82
C THR A 63 -5.60 -11.52 14.92
N TRP A 64 -5.54 -10.18 14.92
CA TRP A 64 -4.68 -9.40 14.04
C TRP A 64 -3.49 -8.73 14.72
N CYS A 65 -3.25 -9.05 16.00
CA CYS A 65 -2.13 -8.54 16.80
C CYS A 65 -2.07 -7.00 16.86
N LEU A 66 -3.22 -6.33 16.92
CA LEU A 66 -3.28 -4.86 16.93
C LEU A 66 -2.52 -4.28 18.13
N LEU A 67 -1.80 -3.18 17.90
CA LEU A 67 -0.96 -2.55 18.92
C LEU A 67 -1.61 -1.30 19.52
N ALA A 68 -1.13 -0.90 20.70
CA ALA A 68 -1.41 0.42 21.24
C ALA A 68 -0.79 1.53 20.34
N PRO A 69 -1.48 2.67 20.15
CA PRO A 69 -2.68 3.09 20.90
C PRO A 69 -3.96 2.43 20.42
N TYR A 70 -4.90 2.22 21.35
CA TYR A 70 -6.27 1.82 21.08
C TYR A 70 -7.19 3.04 21.20
N ASP A 71 -8.12 3.20 20.26
CA ASP A 71 -9.12 4.26 20.35
C ASP A 71 -10.30 3.80 21.23
N SER A 72 -10.43 4.39 22.41
CA SER A 72 -11.47 4.07 23.39
C SER A 72 -12.86 4.57 23.00
N THR A 73 -12.96 5.40 21.96
CA THR A 73 -14.24 5.87 21.43
C THR A 73 -14.89 4.85 20.50
N VAL A 74 -14.15 3.84 20.06
CA VAL A 74 -14.67 2.76 19.21
C VAL A 74 -15.59 1.85 20.03
N THR A 75 -16.83 1.73 19.56
CA THR A 75 -17.86 0.90 20.18
C THR A 75 -17.68 -0.59 19.85
N GLU A 76 -18.25 -1.48 20.67
CA GLU A 76 -18.24 -2.92 20.39
C GLU A 76 -18.96 -3.29 19.09
N GLU A 77 -20.00 -2.54 18.70
CA GLU A 77 -20.68 -2.73 17.42
C GLU A 77 -19.75 -2.41 16.23
N GLN A 78 -18.94 -1.36 16.35
CA GLN A 78 -17.93 -1.01 15.36
C GLN A 78 -16.81 -2.06 15.31
N TRP A 79 -16.33 -2.53 16.46
CA TRP A 79 -15.37 -3.64 16.52
C TRP A 79 -15.90 -4.92 15.88
N LYS A 80 -17.19 -5.23 16.08
CA LYS A 80 -17.82 -6.37 15.42
C LYS A 80 -17.83 -6.21 13.90
N LYS A 81 -18.21 -5.04 13.38
CA LYS A 81 -18.18 -4.76 11.92
C LYS A 81 -16.76 -4.87 11.36
N TYR A 82 -15.77 -4.32 12.07
CA TYR A 82 -14.37 -4.45 11.72
C TYR A 82 -13.93 -5.92 11.67
N TYR A 83 -14.32 -6.70 12.68
CA TYR A 83 -14.02 -8.12 12.76
C TYR A 83 -14.62 -8.88 11.57
N ASP A 84 -15.91 -8.67 11.31
CA ASP A 84 -16.65 -9.36 10.25
C ASP A 84 -16.07 -9.04 8.87
N GLU A 85 -15.75 -7.77 8.59
CA GLU A 85 -15.15 -7.33 7.34
C GLU A 85 -13.75 -7.92 7.12
N ARG A 86 -12.85 -7.77 8.10
CA ARG A 86 -11.47 -8.27 7.96
C ARG A 86 -11.43 -9.80 7.93
N SER A 87 -12.35 -10.47 8.64
CA SER A 87 -12.54 -11.93 8.53
C SER A 87 -13.07 -12.35 7.16
N ALA A 88 -13.90 -11.54 6.50
CA ALA A 88 -14.31 -11.81 5.12
C ALA A 88 -13.13 -11.67 4.17
N LEU A 89 -12.29 -10.63 4.34
CA LEU A 89 -11.07 -10.47 3.55
C LEU A 89 -10.05 -11.59 3.81
N ASP A 90 -9.94 -12.10 5.04
CA ASP A 90 -9.14 -13.29 5.33
C ASP A 90 -9.58 -14.47 4.46
N ARG A 91 -10.89 -14.68 4.28
CA ARG A 91 -11.41 -15.76 3.41
C ARG A 91 -11.08 -15.54 1.94
N VAL A 92 -11.10 -14.30 1.47
CA VAL A 92 -10.68 -13.94 0.10
C VAL A 92 -9.19 -14.21 -0.08
N ASN A 93 -8.36 -13.84 0.90
CA ASN A 93 -6.91 -13.96 0.86
C ASN A 93 -6.40 -15.32 1.39
N THR A 94 -7.26 -16.33 1.33
CA THR A 94 -6.96 -17.71 1.74
C THR A 94 -6.70 -18.57 0.53
N LEU A 95 -5.48 -19.10 0.42
CA LEU A 95 -5.11 -20.05 -0.61
C LEU A 95 -5.81 -21.39 -0.35
N ARG A 96 -6.77 -21.74 -1.22
CA ARG A 96 -7.46 -23.03 -1.19
C ARG A 96 -6.82 -24.01 -2.17
N ARG A 97 -7.04 -25.31 -1.94
CA ARG A 97 -6.63 -26.37 -2.85
C ARG A 97 -7.26 -26.11 -4.24
N GLY A 98 -6.42 -25.81 -5.23
CA GLY A 98 -6.83 -25.36 -6.57
C GLY A 98 -6.32 -23.96 -6.93
N GLY A 99 -5.87 -23.14 -5.98
CA GLY A 99 -5.29 -21.82 -6.26
C GLY A 99 -6.29 -20.67 -6.40
N HIS A 100 -7.59 -20.97 -6.41
CA HIS A 100 -8.64 -19.99 -6.70
C HIS A 100 -9.29 -19.40 -5.44
N SER A 101 -9.56 -18.10 -5.48
CA SER A 101 -10.52 -17.42 -4.60
C SER A 101 -11.43 -16.56 -5.47
N GLY A 102 -12.76 -16.68 -5.32
CA GLY A 102 -13.72 -16.08 -6.25
C GLY A 102 -13.47 -14.62 -6.68
N PRO A 103 -13.14 -13.68 -5.78
CA PRO A 103 -12.92 -12.26 -6.14
C PRO A 103 -11.56 -11.93 -6.80
N ILE A 104 -10.69 -12.92 -6.98
CA ILE A 104 -9.32 -12.75 -7.51
C ILE A 104 -9.23 -13.62 -8.75
N GLU A 105 -9.36 -12.96 -9.90
CA GLU A 105 -9.34 -13.57 -11.24
C GLU A 105 -7.96 -13.34 -11.87
N SER A 106 -6.92 -13.80 -11.19
CA SER A 106 -5.53 -13.56 -11.61
C SER A 106 -4.96 -14.58 -12.60
N GLU A 107 -5.79 -15.54 -13.01
CA GLU A 107 -5.38 -16.63 -13.90
C GLU A 107 -4.91 -16.10 -15.26
N ASP A 108 -5.55 -15.03 -15.75
CA ASP A 108 -5.22 -14.38 -17.02
C ASP A 108 -3.99 -13.47 -16.95
N LEU A 109 -3.57 -13.11 -15.73
CA LEU A 109 -2.35 -12.33 -15.46
C LEU A 109 -1.10 -13.22 -15.39
N ARG A 110 -1.26 -14.55 -15.28
CA ARG A 110 -0.18 -15.57 -15.23
C ARG A 110 0.99 -15.25 -14.29
N GLN A 111 0.74 -14.46 -13.24
CA GLN A 111 1.72 -13.99 -12.27
C GLN A 111 1.35 -14.47 -10.85
N PRO A 112 2.32 -14.64 -9.94
CA PRO A 112 2.09 -15.23 -8.63
C PRO A 112 1.41 -14.25 -7.67
N THR A 113 0.08 -14.10 -7.76
CA THR A 113 -0.74 -13.16 -6.96
C THR A 113 -0.39 -13.12 -5.48
N TRP A 114 -0.32 -14.28 -4.83
CA TRP A 114 -0.04 -14.34 -3.40
C TRP A 114 1.42 -13.99 -3.07
N GLY A 115 2.34 -14.24 -4.01
CA GLY A 115 3.71 -13.74 -3.95
C GLY A 115 3.77 -12.23 -4.03
N ILE A 116 2.98 -11.62 -4.93
CA ILE A 116 2.88 -10.17 -5.08
C ILE A 116 2.32 -9.51 -3.81
N LEU A 117 1.26 -10.07 -3.21
CA LEU A 117 0.73 -9.58 -1.92
C LEU A 117 1.80 -9.64 -0.82
N HIS A 118 2.55 -10.74 -0.78
CA HIS A 118 3.61 -10.96 0.19
C HIS A 118 4.77 -9.95 0.02
N GLU A 119 5.21 -9.72 -1.21
CA GLU A 119 6.27 -8.76 -1.54
C GLU A 119 5.84 -7.32 -1.25
N SER A 120 4.62 -6.95 -1.63
CA SER A 120 3.98 -5.68 -1.28
C SER A 120 4.01 -5.43 0.23
N GLY A 121 3.55 -6.42 1.01
CA GLY A 121 3.59 -6.36 2.48
C GLY A 121 5.02 -6.27 3.04
N ASN A 122 6.02 -6.91 2.40
CA ASN A 122 7.42 -6.77 2.78
C ASN A 122 7.94 -5.34 2.55
N VAL A 123 7.54 -4.67 1.47
CA VAL A 123 7.95 -3.29 1.21
C VAL A 123 7.35 -2.34 2.25
N VAL A 124 6.07 -2.51 2.59
CA VAL A 124 5.40 -1.74 3.66
C VAL A 124 6.11 -1.94 5.01
N ALA A 125 6.41 -3.19 5.37
CA ALA A 125 7.12 -3.51 6.62
C ALA A 125 8.57 -2.98 6.61
N ALA A 126 9.27 -3.10 5.48
CA ALA A 126 10.63 -2.60 5.31
C ALA A 126 10.67 -1.07 5.48
N ALA A 127 9.67 -0.35 4.99
CA ALA A 127 9.57 1.09 5.16
C ALA A 127 9.65 1.48 6.65
N ILE A 128 8.90 0.79 7.51
CA ILE A 128 8.97 1.03 8.96
C ILE A 128 10.35 0.67 9.51
N MET A 129 10.91 -0.48 9.15
CA MET A 129 12.26 -0.87 9.60
C MET A 129 13.36 0.13 9.17
N GLY A 130 13.18 0.80 8.03
CA GLY A 130 14.09 1.80 7.49
C GLY A 130 13.90 3.22 8.03
N SER A 131 12.93 3.47 8.92
CA SER A 131 12.65 4.83 9.43
C SER A 131 13.71 5.33 10.43
N ALA A 132 13.95 6.65 10.45
CA ALA A 132 15.05 7.25 11.22
C ALA A 132 14.74 7.45 12.71
N GLN A 133 13.46 7.41 13.13
CA GLN A 133 13.05 7.87 14.46
C GLN A 133 12.06 6.95 15.18
N LEU A 134 12.56 5.85 15.73
CA LEU A 134 11.92 5.21 16.87
C LEU A 134 13.01 4.77 17.86
N PRO A 135 13.18 5.44 19.02
CA PRO A 135 14.19 5.05 20.01
C PRO A 135 13.96 3.63 20.55
N ASP A 136 12.69 3.23 20.67
CA ASP A 136 12.31 1.86 21.04
C ASP A 136 12.37 0.93 19.81
N ILE A 137 13.52 0.28 19.62
CA ILE A 137 13.72 -0.73 18.57
C ILE A 137 12.70 -1.87 18.70
N GLY A 138 12.28 -2.23 19.92
CA GLY A 138 11.28 -3.27 20.16
C GLY A 138 9.92 -2.87 19.61
N ARG A 139 9.44 -1.65 19.87
CA ARG A 139 8.19 -1.14 19.30
C ARG A 139 8.24 -1.07 17.78
N LYS A 140 9.37 -0.68 17.21
CA LYS A 140 9.57 -0.65 15.75
C LYS A 140 9.42 -2.03 15.13
N LYS A 141 9.99 -3.06 15.76
CA LYS A 141 9.84 -4.46 15.35
C LYS A 141 8.39 -4.94 15.48
N ARG A 142 7.71 -4.66 16.59
CA ARG A 142 6.29 -5.04 16.76
C ARG A 142 5.41 -4.43 15.67
N ILE A 143 5.56 -3.14 15.38
CA ILE A 143 4.81 -2.48 14.29
C ILE A 143 5.09 -3.18 12.95
N THR A 144 6.36 -3.48 12.68
CA THR A 144 6.78 -4.20 11.46
C THR A 144 6.13 -5.58 11.37
N HIS A 145 6.11 -6.34 12.46
CA HIS A 145 5.55 -7.69 12.50
C HIS A 145 4.03 -7.69 12.25
N VAL A 146 3.31 -6.68 12.73
CA VAL A 146 1.87 -6.55 12.46
C VAL A 146 1.63 -6.13 11.00
N LEU A 147 2.45 -5.23 10.46
CA LEU A 147 2.32 -4.78 9.08
C LEU A 147 2.54 -5.91 8.05
N PHE A 148 3.30 -6.95 8.39
CA PHE A 148 3.45 -8.12 7.51
C PHE A 148 2.12 -8.77 7.11
N GLY A 149 1.10 -8.72 7.98
CA GLY A 149 -0.23 -9.30 7.78
C GLY A 149 -1.37 -8.28 7.73
N SER A 150 -1.05 -7.01 7.42
CA SER A 150 -2.02 -5.91 7.39
C SER A 150 -2.51 -5.52 5.99
N LEU A 151 -1.92 -6.07 4.93
CA LEU A 151 -2.30 -5.82 3.54
C LEU A 151 -3.17 -6.96 2.98
N TYR A 152 -4.24 -6.61 2.27
CA TYR A 152 -5.22 -7.53 1.70
C TYR A 152 -5.55 -7.12 0.27
N PHE A 153 -5.75 -8.09 -0.62
CA PHE A 153 -6.51 -7.85 -1.84
C PHE A 153 -8.01 -7.89 -1.54
N ILE A 154 -8.74 -6.93 -2.09
CA ILE A 154 -10.20 -6.89 -2.12
C ILE A 154 -10.67 -7.53 -3.43
N ARG A 155 -10.10 -7.08 -4.55
CA ARG A 155 -10.34 -7.58 -5.91
C ARG A 155 -9.03 -7.48 -6.68
N LEU A 156 -8.79 -8.45 -7.56
CA LEU A 156 -7.70 -8.39 -8.52
C LEU A 156 -8.19 -8.97 -9.84
N ASP A 157 -8.02 -8.18 -10.88
CA ASP A 157 -8.29 -8.53 -12.28
C ASP A 157 -7.09 -8.09 -13.11
N GLY A 158 -6.80 -8.80 -14.19
CA GLY A 158 -5.68 -8.46 -15.06
C GLY A 158 -5.45 -9.49 -16.14
N THR A 159 -4.85 -9.02 -17.23
CA THR A 159 -4.61 -9.83 -18.42
C THR A 159 -3.22 -9.53 -18.96
N ASP A 160 -2.50 -10.55 -19.42
CA ASP A 160 -1.26 -10.37 -20.17
C ASP A 160 -1.51 -10.01 -21.64
N GLU A 161 -0.54 -9.37 -22.30
CA GLU A 161 -0.63 -9.01 -23.73
C GLU A 161 -0.65 -10.24 -24.68
N GLY A 162 -0.28 -11.42 -24.16
CA GLY A 162 -0.32 -12.70 -24.88
C GLY A 162 0.74 -12.87 -25.98
N ASN A 163 1.45 -11.80 -26.35
CA ASN A 163 2.43 -11.77 -27.44
C ASN A 163 3.90 -11.72 -26.97
N GLY A 164 4.16 -11.79 -25.66
CA GLY A 164 5.50 -11.77 -25.05
C GLY A 164 5.53 -12.34 -23.62
N PRO A 165 6.73 -12.57 -23.03
CA PRO A 165 6.87 -13.03 -21.64
C PRO A 165 6.30 -11.99 -20.68
N PRO A 166 5.74 -12.42 -19.53
CA PRO A 166 4.46 -11.94 -19.02
C PRO A 166 4.52 -10.46 -18.64
N GLU A 167 4.23 -9.63 -19.62
CA GLU A 167 4.00 -8.20 -19.47
C GLU A 167 2.47 -8.04 -19.37
N PRO A 168 1.98 -7.49 -18.25
CA PRO A 168 0.55 -7.29 -18.08
C PRO A 168 0.10 -6.24 -19.08
N ARG A 169 -0.94 -6.55 -19.85
CA ARG A 169 -1.63 -5.57 -20.68
C ARG A 169 -2.55 -4.70 -19.83
N HIS A 170 -3.23 -5.32 -18.88
CA HIS A 170 -4.17 -4.66 -18.00
C HIS A 170 -4.03 -5.20 -16.59
N ILE A 171 -4.10 -4.31 -15.60
CA ILE A 171 -4.20 -4.65 -14.19
C ILE A 171 -5.26 -3.73 -13.58
N ASP A 172 -6.18 -4.31 -12.84
CA ASP A 172 -7.15 -3.61 -12.00
C ASP A 172 -7.14 -4.23 -10.59
N VAL A 173 -6.50 -3.52 -9.65
CA VAL A 173 -6.32 -3.99 -8.27
C VAL A 173 -7.06 -3.10 -7.30
N TYR A 174 -7.87 -3.73 -6.46
CA TYR A 174 -8.38 -3.13 -5.23
C TYR A 174 -7.71 -3.80 -4.04
N SER A 175 -7.05 -3.02 -3.20
CA SER A 175 -6.38 -3.53 -2.00
C SER A 175 -6.69 -2.67 -0.78
N ARG A 176 -6.41 -3.21 0.41
CA ARG A 176 -6.59 -2.52 1.68
C ARG A 176 -5.40 -2.73 2.59
N LEU A 177 -4.84 -1.64 3.09
CA LEU A 177 -3.85 -1.64 4.16
C LEU A 177 -4.50 -1.20 5.47
N TYR A 178 -4.56 -2.10 6.44
CA TYR A 178 -5.01 -1.77 7.79
C TYR A 178 -3.89 -1.12 8.61
N SER A 179 -4.27 -0.20 9.51
CA SER A 179 -3.37 0.30 10.54
C SER A 179 -2.87 -0.86 11.42
N PRO A 180 -1.59 -0.86 11.84
CA PRO A 180 -1.11 -1.82 12.83
C PRO A 180 -1.60 -1.50 14.25
N PHE A 181 -2.28 -0.37 14.46
CA PHE A 181 -2.78 0.08 15.75
C PHE A 181 -4.27 -0.18 15.91
N GLY A 182 -4.73 -0.30 17.16
CA GLY A 182 -6.12 -0.45 17.53
C GLY A 182 -6.97 0.83 17.39
N ILE A 183 -6.68 1.66 16.39
CA ILE A 183 -7.40 2.92 16.09
C ILE A 183 -8.47 2.75 15.01
N GLY A 184 -8.60 1.54 14.45
CA GLY A 184 -9.69 1.20 13.53
C GLY A 184 -9.60 1.84 12.14
N THR A 185 -8.45 2.36 11.73
CA THR A 185 -8.26 3.00 10.42
C THR A 185 -7.67 2.04 9.39
N SER A 186 -7.92 2.35 8.12
CA SER A 186 -7.32 1.66 6.97
C SER A 186 -7.23 2.59 5.77
N VAL A 187 -6.54 2.13 4.73
CA VAL A 187 -6.47 2.82 3.44
C VAL A 187 -6.84 1.82 2.35
N ASP A 188 -7.83 2.18 1.54
CA ASP A 188 -8.17 1.46 0.31
C ASP A 188 -7.32 2.02 -0.83
N PHE A 189 -6.88 1.14 -1.72
CA PHE A 189 -6.20 1.51 -2.94
C PHE A 189 -6.95 0.97 -4.13
N HIS A 190 -6.91 1.72 -5.23
CA HIS A 190 -7.29 1.25 -6.55
C HIS A 190 -6.17 1.58 -7.52
N TYR A 191 -5.53 0.54 -8.05
CA TYR A 191 -4.48 0.63 -9.04
C TYR A 191 -5.01 0.14 -10.38
N ALA A 192 -5.05 1.03 -11.37
CA ALA A 192 -5.42 0.72 -12.73
C ALA A 192 -4.23 0.95 -13.64
N TYR A 193 -3.85 -0.07 -14.39
CA TYR A 193 -2.75 -0.03 -15.33
C TYR A 193 -3.20 -0.59 -16.68
N HIS A 194 -2.79 0.08 -17.74
CA HIS A 194 -2.92 -0.38 -19.10
C HIS A 194 -1.66 -0.06 -19.88
N TYR A 195 -1.12 -1.05 -20.56
CA TYR A 195 -0.07 -0.84 -21.54
C TYR A 195 -0.32 -1.73 -22.74
N ARG A 196 -0.37 -1.13 -23.92
CA ARG A 196 -0.44 -1.86 -25.18
C ARG A 196 0.45 -1.17 -26.21
N ARG A 197 1.45 -1.92 -26.66
CA ARG A 197 2.31 -1.46 -27.74
C ARG A 197 1.55 -1.51 -29.07
N ARG A 198 1.55 -0.40 -29.81
CA ARG A 198 0.93 -0.35 -31.14
C ARG A 198 2.04 -0.34 -32.22
N PHE A 199 1.76 -0.90 -33.40
CA PHE A 199 2.75 -1.00 -34.48
C PHE A 199 3.00 0.37 -35.14
N GLU A 200 4.27 0.61 -35.54
CA GLU A 200 5.00 1.71 -36.27
C GLU A 200 4.31 3.03 -36.72
N ARG A 201 2.99 3.18 -36.67
CA ARG A 201 2.24 4.41 -37.05
C ARG A 201 1.15 4.81 -36.04
N GLN A 202 1.10 4.14 -34.90
CA GLN A 202 0.15 4.41 -33.82
C GLN A 202 0.94 4.57 -32.53
N ASP A 203 0.55 5.56 -31.74
CA ASP A 203 1.12 5.80 -30.42
C ASP A 203 0.74 4.66 -29.46
N ASP A 204 1.58 4.42 -28.45
CA ASP A 204 1.39 3.35 -27.48
C ASP A 204 0.25 3.69 -26.53
N GLU A 205 -0.73 2.79 -26.37
CA GLU A 205 -1.81 3.03 -25.42
C GLU A 205 -1.29 2.73 -24.00
N ARG A 206 -0.93 3.79 -23.28
CA ARG A 206 -0.39 3.71 -21.92
C ARG A 206 -1.16 4.56 -20.93
N PHE A 207 -1.56 3.93 -19.83
CA PHE A 207 -2.26 4.53 -18.71
C PHE A 207 -1.84 3.86 -17.41
N ALA A 208 -1.57 4.65 -16.38
CA ALA A 208 -1.34 4.12 -15.04
C ALA A 208 -1.84 5.12 -14.00
N SER A 209 -2.73 4.68 -13.14
CA SER A 209 -3.25 5.49 -12.04
C SER A 209 -3.31 4.70 -10.75
N LEU A 210 -2.93 5.36 -9.64
CA LEU A 210 -3.14 4.86 -8.30
C LEU A 210 -3.97 5.89 -7.55
N THR A 211 -5.14 5.48 -7.08
CA THR A 211 -5.95 6.25 -6.15
C THR A 211 -6.00 5.58 -4.79
N ALA A 212 -6.18 6.36 -3.74
CA ALA A 212 -6.28 5.85 -2.39
C ALA A 212 -7.35 6.59 -1.58
N ARG A 213 -8.10 5.87 -0.75
CA ARG A 213 -9.15 6.41 0.11
C ARG A 213 -8.84 6.13 1.58
N LEU A 214 -8.89 7.18 2.40
CA LEU A 214 -8.80 7.04 3.85
C LEU A 214 -10.08 6.42 4.40
N ARG A 215 -9.95 5.47 5.33
CA ARG A 215 -11.07 4.82 6.01
C ARG A 215 -10.91 4.85 7.50
N THR A 216 -12.04 4.97 8.16
CA THR A 216 -12.23 4.80 9.59
C THR A 216 -13.04 3.54 9.86
N ILE A 217 -13.17 3.17 11.14
CA ILE A 217 -13.95 2.00 11.53
C ILE A 217 -15.45 2.17 11.24
N ALA A 218 -15.91 3.42 11.10
CA ALA A 218 -17.29 3.71 10.73
C ALA A 218 -17.60 3.27 9.29
N ASP A 219 -16.59 3.19 8.43
CA ASP A 219 -16.73 2.75 7.04
C ASP A 219 -16.83 1.22 6.91
N CYS A 220 -16.58 0.45 7.97
CA CYS A 220 -16.63 -1.01 7.90
C CYS A 220 -18.02 -1.52 7.50
N GLY A 221 -18.06 -2.40 6.50
CA GLY A 221 -19.30 -2.90 5.88
C GLY A 221 -19.85 -2.03 4.76
N ALA A 222 -19.24 -0.87 4.46
CA ALA A 222 -19.49 -0.16 3.21
C ALA A 222 -18.83 -0.92 2.05
N ALA A 223 -19.51 -0.98 0.90
CA ALA A 223 -18.95 -1.52 -0.33
C ALA A 223 -17.60 -0.84 -0.66
N PRO A 224 -16.64 -1.56 -1.25
CA PRO A 224 -15.43 -0.93 -1.78
C PRO A 224 -15.82 0.18 -2.77
N PRO A 225 -15.04 1.25 -2.89
CA PRO A 225 -15.34 2.29 -3.85
C PRO A 225 -15.38 1.69 -5.26
N ASN A 226 -16.53 1.72 -5.91
CA ASN A 226 -16.59 1.52 -7.35
C ASN A 226 -16.03 2.79 -7.98
N GLN A 227 -14.92 2.71 -8.71
CA GLN A 227 -14.69 3.67 -9.77
C GLN A 227 -15.48 3.18 -10.98
N SER A 228 -16.78 3.50 -11.03
CA SER A 228 -17.50 3.50 -12.29
C SER A 228 -17.10 4.77 -13.04
N GLU A 229 -16.59 4.61 -14.25
CA GLU A 229 -16.12 5.69 -15.14
C GLU A 229 -17.23 6.64 -15.64
N ASP A 230 -18.49 6.51 -15.19
CA ASP A 230 -19.64 7.27 -15.70
C ASP A 230 -20.31 8.23 -14.70
N ASP A 231 -19.74 8.45 -13.52
CA ASP A 231 -20.30 9.40 -12.54
C ASP A 231 -19.64 10.79 -12.64
N GLU A 232 -19.80 11.47 -13.78
CA GLU A 232 -19.41 12.89 -13.95
C GLU A 232 -20.20 13.84 -13.00
N GLU A 233 -21.24 13.36 -12.32
CA GLU A 233 -22.06 14.14 -11.37
C GLU A 233 -21.75 13.91 -9.88
N ASN A 234 -20.98 12.89 -9.51
CA ASN A 234 -20.62 12.68 -8.11
C ASN A 234 -19.18 13.14 -7.87
N ALA A 235 -19.03 14.27 -7.18
CA ALA A 235 -17.79 14.57 -6.49
C ALA A 235 -17.38 13.31 -5.71
N GLY A 236 -16.25 12.70 -6.09
CA GLY A 236 -15.75 11.51 -5.42
C GLY A 236 -15.77 11.69 -3.90
N PRO A 237 -15.94 10.61 -3.12
CA PRO A 237 -16.06 10.72 -1.67
C PRO A 237 -14.91 11.58 -1.10
N ALA A 238 -15.22 12.47 -0.15
CA ALA A 238 -14.35 13.56 0.30
C ALA A 238 -12.93 13.16 0.75
N ASP A 239 -12.71 11.86 0.99
CA ASP A 239 -11.47 11.27 1.51
C ASP A 239 -10.73 10.38 0.48
N ALA A 240 -11.04 10.50 -0.82
CA ALA A 240 -10.34 9.83 -1.92
C ALA A 240 -9.33 10.78 -2.60
N TYR A 241 -8.13 10.28 -2.86
CA TYR A 241 -7.00 11.05 -3.38
C TYR A 241 -6.30 10.32 -4.52
N VAL A 242 -5.89 11.07 -5.55
CA VAL A 242 -5.00 10.57 -6.60
C VAL A 242 -3.58 10.58 -6.07
N ILE A 243 -2.95 9.40 -5.98
CA ILE A 243 -1.54 9.26 -5.59
C ILE A 243 -0.65 9.61 -6.79
N PHE A 244 -0.93 8.98 -7.92
CA PHE A 244 -0.52 9.45 -9.22
C PHE A 244 -1.55 9.08 -10.27
N ASP A 245 -1.54 9.83 -11.36
CA ASP A 245 -2.29 9.53 -12.56
C ASP A 245 -1.41 9.89 -13.76
N SER A 246 -1.42 9.03 -14.76
CA SER A 246 -0.53 9.12 -15.92
C SER A 246 -1.25 8.63 -17.15
N GLN A 247 -1.31 9.49 -18.15
CA GLN A 247 -1.89 9.20 -19.44
C GLN A 247 -1.00 9.75 -20.55
N GLU A 248 -0.99 9.07 -21.69
CA GLU A 248 -0.35 9.57 -22.90
C GLU A 248 -0.88 10.96 -23.31
N ASP A 249 0.02 11.88 -23.66
CA ASP A 249 -0.30 13.28 -23.99
C ASP A 249 -0.58 13.53 -25.48
N GLY A 250 -0.59 12.48 -26.31
CA GLY A 250 -0.77 12.55 -27.77
C GLY A 250 0.43 13.10 -28.54
N GLY A 251 1.54 13.41 -27.85
CA GLY A 251 2.83 13.80 -28.44
C GLY A 251 3.96 12.81 -28.13
N GLY A 252 3.62 11.59 -27.68
CA GLY A 252 4.55 10.56 -27.21
C GLY A 252 5.06 10.77 -25.77
N GLY A 253 4.64 11.85 -25.09
CA GLY A 253 4.97 12.13 -23.69
C GLY A 253 3.91 11.59 -22.72
N LEU A 254 4.15 11.79 -21.42
CA LEU A 254 3.17 11.52 -20.36
C LEU A 254 2.69 12.82 -19.73
N ASN A 255 1.36 12.93 -19.61
CA ASN A 255 0.75 13.89 -18.73
C ASN A 255 0.59 13.24 -17.34
N THR A 256 1.35 13.72 -16.35
CA THR A 256 1.37 13.13 -15.01
C THR A 256 0.85 14.09 -13.94
N GLN A 257 0.04 13.56 -13.03
CA GLN A 257 -0.36 14.19 -11.79
C GLN A 257 0.24 13.40 -10.61
N PHE A 258 0.74 14.11 -9.60
CA PHE A 258 1.31 13.51 -8.40
C PHE A 258 0.74 14.14 -7.14
N ILE A 259 0.49 13.30 -6.13
CA ILE A 259 0.14 13.73 -4.77
C ILE A 259 1.14 14.73 -4.18
N ASP A 260 0.67 15.57 -3.26
CA ASP A 260 1.48 16.54 -2.51
C ASP A 260 1.88 16.05 -1.11
N GLU A 261 2.85 16.74 -0.50
CA GLU A 261 3.35 16.38 0.84
C GLU A 261 2.30 16.54 1.95
N LEU A 262 1.34 17.45 1.79
CA LEU A 262 0.30 17.70 2.79
C LEU A 262 -0.65 16.50 2.87
N THR A 263 -1.03 15.96 1.73
CA THR A 263 -1.89 14.79 1.60
C THR A 263 -1.16 13.53 2.06
N LEU A 264 0.13 13.38 1.75
CA LEU A 264 0.95 12.27 2.27
C LEU A 264 0.97 12.21 3.81
N LYS A 265 0.98 13.37 4.49
CA LYS A 265 0.87 13.43 5.96
C LYS A 265 -0.49 12.96 6.48
N GLN A 266 -1.57 13.15 5.71
CA GLN A 266 -2.89 12.65 6.09
C GLN A 266 -2.94 11.12 6.06
N PHE A 267 -2.32 10.50 5.04
CA PHE A 267 -2.14 9.04 5.01
C PHE A 267 -1.32 8.52 6.18
N GLU A 268 -0.20 9.19 6.50
CA GLU A 268 0.62 8.85 7.67
C GLU A 268 -0.19 8.94 8.97
N LYS A 269 -0.96 10.02 9.12
CA LYS A 269 -1.83 10.27 10.28
C LYS A 269 -2.92 9.22 10.42
N SER A 270 -3.50 8.79 9.31
CA SER A 270 -4.52 7.74 9.29
C SER A 270 -3.93 6.39 9.66
N LEU A 271 -2.84 5.96 8.99
CA LEU A 271 -2.25 4.64 9.19
C LEU A 271 -1.51 4.51 10.53
N PHE A 272 -0.75 5.52 10.93
CA PHE A 272 0.16 5.44 12.07
C PHE A 272 -0.21 6.36 13.22
N GLY A 273 -1.28 7.14 13.09
CA GLY A 273 -1.72 7.98 14.18
C GLY A 273 -0.80 9.17 14.47
N THR A 274 0.13 9.48 13.57
CA THR A 274 1.14 10.54 13.71
C THR A 274 1.41 11.16 12.34
N GLU A 275 2.03 12.34 12.31
CA GLU A 275 2.55 12.92 11.07
C GLU A 275 3.99 13.39 11.27
N GLY A 276 4.79 13.35 10.20
CA GLY A 276 6.18 13.76 10.18
C GLY A 276 7.17 12.77 10.80
N TRP A 277 6.73 11.56 11.17
CA TRP A 277 7.62 10.47 11.58
C TRP A 277 8.36 9.89 10.37
N LEU A 278 7.63 9.70 9.27
CA LEU A 278 8.12 9.17 8.01
C LEU A 278 8.31 10.29 6.98
N SER A 279 9.35 10.21 6.15
CA SER A 279 9.48 11.17 5.05
C SER A 279 8.38 11.01 4.00
N PRO A 280 8.09 12.04 3.19
CA PRO A 280 7.20 11.92 2.05
C PRO A 280 7.61 10.78 1.10
N ARG A 281 8.92 10.55 0.90
CA ARG A 281 9.41 9.42 0.11
C ARG A 281 9.03 8.08 0.74
N LYS A 282 9.14 7.97 2.06
CA LYS A 282 8.81 6.75 2.80
C LYS A 282 7.32 6.44 2.74
N MET A 283 6.48 7.47 2.89
CA MET A 283 5.04 7.33 2.68
C MET A 283 4.71 6.94 1.25
N THR A 284 5.40 7.50 0.26
CA THR A 284 5.25 7.09 -1.15
C THR A 284 5.60 5.61 -1.34
N ASP A 285 6.71 5.13 -0.77
CA ASP A 285 7.07 3.69 -0.81
C ASP A 285 5.92 2.82 -0.23
N ILE A 286 5.30 3.26 0.87
CA ILE A 286 4.17 2.54 1.52
C ILE A 286 2.92 2.55 0.65
N LEU A 287 2.56 3.70 0.06
CA LEU A 287 1.34 3.82 -0.74
C LEU A 287 1.43 3.04 -2.06
N LEU A 288 2.57 3.11 -2.76
CA LEU A 288 2.81 2.32 -3.96
C LEU A 288 2.75 0.82 -3.65
N ALA A 289 3.43 0.38 -2.58
CA ALA A 289 3.37 -1.02 -2.15
C ALA A 289 1.97 -1.43 -1.68
N GLY A 290 1.22 -0.53 -1.03
CA GLY A 290 -0.17 -0.76 -0.64
C GLY A 290 -1.06 -1.07 -1.83
N GLY A 291 -0.92 -0.32 -2.93
CA GLY A 291 -1.61 -0.57 -4.20
C GLY A 291 -0.95 -1.61 -5.12
N SER A 292 0.05 -2.36 -4.62
CA SER A 292 0.87 -3.32 -5.39
C SER A 292 1.50 -2.78 -6.69
N VAL A 293 1.74 -1.46 -6.76
CA VAL A 293 2.39 -0.81 -7.91
C VAL A 293 3.87 -1.19 -7.96
N LEU A 294 4.41 -1.44 -9.16
CA LEU A 294 5.77 -1.94 -9.39
C LEU A 294 6.02 -3.34 -8.80
N GLN A 295 4.96 -4.10 -8.52
CA GLN A 295 5.04 -5.48 -8.03
C GLN A 295 4.61 -6.49 -9.11
N TYR A 296 4.15 -6.00 -10.25
CA TYR A 296 3.90 -6.80 -11.42
C TYR A 296 5.08 -6.61 -12.37
N HIS A 297 5.15 -7.40 -13.43
CA HIS A 297 6.13 -7.16 -14.49
C HIS A 297 5.69 -6.00 -15.40
N GLU A 298 5.26 -4.87 -14.83
CA GLU A 298 4.85 -3.69 -15.57
C GLU A 298 5.97 -3.19 -16.49
N VAL A 299 5.62 -2.86 -17.73
CA VAL A 299 6.56 -2.33 -18.73
C VAL A 299 6.76 -0.84 -18.53
N ASP A 300 5.64 -0.09 -18.49
CA ASP A 300 5.68 1.33 -18.23
C ASP A 300 5.64 1.58 -16.72
N THR A 301 6.80 1.99 -16.20
CA THR A 301 6.98 2.33 -14.78
C THR A 301 7.27 3.81 -14.57
N GLU A 302 7.22 4.62 -15.64
CA GLU A 302 7.76 5.98 -15.69
C GLU A 302 7.09 6.89 -14.66
N ALA A 303 5.76 6.85 -14.55
CA ALA A 303 5.00 7.68 -13.61
C ALA A 303 5.28 7.33 -12.15
N ALA A 304 5.28 6.04 -11.81
CA ALA A 304 5.55 5.57 -10.45
C ALA A 304 7.00 5.87 -10.03
N VAL A 305 7.97 5.70 -10.93
CA VAL A 305 9.38 6.05 -10.70
C VAL A 305 9.56 7.57 -10.55
N SER A 306 8.87 8.36 -11.37
CA SER A 306 8.89 9.82 -11.28
C SER A 306 8.29 10.34 -9.96
N LEU A 307 7.19 9.74 -9.51
CA LEU A 307 6.62 10.04 -8.19
C LEU A 307 7.61 9.76 -7.07
N LEU A 308 8.28 8.61 -7.14
CA LEU A 308 9.32 8.25 -6.18
C LEU A 308 10.43 9.31 -6.16
N ASP A 309 10.92 9.74 -7.32
CA ASP A 309 12.02 10.70 -7.43
C ASP A 309 11.64 12.15 -7.05
N LYS A 310 10.34 12.45 -6.98
CA LYS A 310 9.81 13.72 -6.47
C LYS A 310 10.20 13.98 -5.01
N PHE A 311 10.30 12.94 -4.19
CA PHE A 311 10.50 13.06 -2.75
C PHE A 311 11.84 12.48 -2.28
N GLN A 312 12.37 13.06 -1.20
CA GLN A 312 13.60 12.58 -0.56
C GLN A 312 13.32 11.92 0.79
N TYR A 313 14.16 10.95 1.14
CA TYR A 313 14.23 10.40 2.49
C TYR A 313 14.70 11.44 3.51
N PHE A 314 14.23 11.31 4.75
CA PHE A 314 14.83 12.06 5.85
C PHE A 314 16.25 11.55 6.14
N PRO A 315 17.13 12.38 6.73
CA PRO A 315 18.45 11.92 7.16
C PRO A 315 18.35 10.70 8.08
N GLY A 316 19.07 9.63 7.75
CA GLY A 316 19.07 8.37 8.50
C GLY A 316 18.04 7.35 8.02
N GLU A 317 17.10 7.73 7.16
CA GLU A 317 16.17 6.78 6.53
C GLU A 317 16.80 6.04 5.35
N ASN A 318 16.31 4.83 5.11
CA ASN A 318 16.63 4.04 3.91
C ASN A 318 15.44 3.12 3.58
N THR A 319 15.57 2.27 2.56
CA THR A 319 14.50 1.34 2.16
C THR A 319 14.13 0.31 3.23
N GLY A 320 14.98 0.08 4.23
CA GLY A 320 14.80 -0.86 5.33
C GLY A 320 14.92 -2.33 4.95
N LYS A 321 15.10 -2.66 3.66
CA LYS A 321 15.24 -4.05 3.17
C LYS A 321 16.30 -4.85 3.93
N ARG A 322 17.47 -4.26 4.18
CA ARG A 322 18.56 -4.90 4.95
C ARG A 322 18.19 -5.14 6.41
N ALA A 323 17.48 -4.19 7.03
CA ALA A 323 17.05 -4.29 8.42
C ALA A 323 15.89 -5.30 8.59
N LEU A 324 15.09 -5.49 7.54
CA LEU A 324 13.97 -6.44 7.52
C LEU A 324 14.42 -7.90 7.30
N ALA A 325 15.50 -8.12 6.53
CA ALA A 325 15.95 -9.46 6.14
C ALA A 325 16.09 -10.49 7.30
N PRO A 326 16.64 -10.13 8.48
CA PRO A 326 16.67 -11.04 9.62
C PRO A 326 15.28 -11.46 10.12
N GLU A 327 14.31 -10.54 10.12
CA GLU A 327 12.94 -10.84 10.55
C GLU A 327 12.23 -11.72 9.51
N LEU A 328 12.45 -11.51 8.20
CA LEU A 328 11.94 -12.42 7.17
C LEU A 328 12.49 -13.84 7.32
N LYS A 329 13.81 -13.97 7.58
CA LYS A 329 14.42 -15.28 7.84
C LYS A 329 13.76 -15.95 9.05
N ARG A 330 13.49 -15.20 10.12
CA ARG A 330 12.77 -15.73 11.29
C ARG A 330 11.36 -16.16 10.95
N LEU A 331 10.62 -15.36 10.19
CA LEU A 331 9.27 -15.69 9.75
C LEU A 331 9.25 -17.01 8.97
N THR A 332 10.13 -17.16 7.98
CA THR A 332 10.25 -18.41 7.21
C THR A 332 10.59 -19.62 8.08
N MET A 333 11.44 -19.46 9.11
CA MET A 333 11.73 -20.55 10.05
C MET A 333 10.51 -20.95 10.89
N VAL A 334 9.66 -19.99 11.25
CA VAL A 334 8.42 -20.29 11.99
C VAL A 334 7.41 -20.98 11.06
N GLU A 335 7.26 -20.50 9.82
CA GLU A 335 6.39 -21.10 8.81
C GLU A 335 6.75 -22.56 8.50
N THR A 336 8.04 -22.91 8.46
CA THR A 336 8.47 -24.30 8.20
C THR A 336 8.38 -25.23 9.39
N SER A 337 8.31 -24.69 10.61
CA SER A 337 8.21 -25.50 11.84
C SER A 337 6.77 -25.81 12.25
N LEU A 338 5.79 -25.12 11.66
CA LEU A 338 4.37 -25.39 11.86
C LEU A 338 3.88 -26.45 10.85
N PRO A 339 2.96 -27.35 11.25
CA PRO A 339 2.29 -28.23 10.29
C PRO A 339 1.61 -27.41 9.19
N ARG A 340 1.78 -27.79 7.92
CA ARG A 340 1.06 -27.15 6.81
C ARG A 340 -0.44 -27.31 7.05
N SER A 341 -1.09 -26.23 7.45
CA SER A 341 -2.55 -26.15 7.57
C SER A 341 -3.08 -25.68 6.22
N ASP A 342 -3.53 -26.61 5.39
CA ASP A 342 -4.36 -26.25 4.25
C ASP A 342 -5.81 -26.10 4.75
N PRO A 343 -6.49 -24.97 4.51
CA PRO A 343 -6.06 -23.82 3.70
C PRO A 343 -5.27 -22.75 4.48
N VAL A 344 -4.37 -22.02 3.78
CA VAL A 344 -3.52 -20.98 4.37
C VAL A 344 -4.04 -19.59 4.06
N CYS A 345 -4.44 -18.83 5.10
CA CYS A 345 -4.71 -17.40 4.96
C CYS A 345 -3.39 -16.62 4.93
N ILE A 346 -3.09 -15.95 3.82
CA ILE A 346 -1.79 -15.30 3.59
C ILE A 346 -1.53 -14.20 4.63
N PRO A 347 -2.42 -13.20 4.86
CA PRO A 347 -2.20 -12.19 5.90
C PRO A 347 -2.07 -12.78 7.31
N GLN A 348 -2.87 -13.80 7.66
CA GLN A 348 -2.83 -14.43 8.98
C GLN A 348 -1.54 -15.22 9.24
N ASN A 349 -1.02 -15.91 8.22
CA ASN A 349 0.25 -16.63 8.30
C ASN A 349 1.41 -15.66 8.52
N ARG A 350 1.27 -14.43 8.04
CA ARG A 350 2.30 -13.40 8.12
C ARG A 350 2.37 -12.70 9.49
N LEU A 351 1.37 -12.92 10.36
CA LEU A 351 1.35 -12.42 11.74
C LEU A 351 2.06 -13.33 12.74
N LEU A 352 2.68 -14.43 12.31
CA LEU A 352 3.32 -15.40 13.21
C LEU A 352 4.37 -14.77 14.13
N LEU A 353 5.17 -13.81 13.63
CA LEU A 353 6.13 -13.10 14.48
C LEU A 353 5.46 -12.15 15.47
N ALA A 354 4.34 -11.53 15.09
CA ALA A 354 3.59 -10.63 15.97
C ALA A 354 2.96 -11.41 17.14
N ARG A 355 2.56 -12.68 16.91
CA ARG A 355 2.00 -13.57 17.96
C ARG A 355 3.02 -14.07 18.97
N GLN A 356 4.31 -14.02 18.63
CA GLN A 356 5.40 -14.47 19.49
C GLN A 356 5.99 -13.35 20.38
N GLY A 357 5.61 -12.09 20.11
CA GLY A 357 6.28 -10.89 20.61
C GLY A 357 5.58 -10.16 21.74
#